data_AF-A0A162GXD6-F1
#
_entry.id   AF-A0A162GXD6-F1
#
_cell.length_a   1.000
_cell.length_b   1.000
_cell.length_c   1.000
_cell.angle_alpha   90.00
_cell.angle_beta   90.00
_cell.angle_gamma   90.00
#
_symmetry.space_group_name_H-M   'P 1'
#
loop_
_entity.id
_entity.type
_entity.pdbx_description
1 polymer ?
#
loop_
_entity_poly.entity_id
_entity_poly.type
_entity_poly.pdbx_seq_one_letter_code
_entity_poly.pdbx_strand_id
1 'polypeptide(L)'
;MYVLLFLFSFHFSWAITPEEACQFKEAVQAAPDDFSSRDRMMAEELCSAAGHYEEPLLPDQNASKKVGTSAAMTDYSEFYQSLSKSLNSLNKPEICDPKENAPKGVVYPTMTLAKTAAGNIPVSVLTEDEAKKIFSEFSKDERYAFGATQNGCYARAHIFAQQMEKKGIRVAKMFLEGELIIPEEKRQYPENYMWNYHVAPVVAVQTKKGIELHVLDPALYDKPVPVKQWTDKLLTTPQAKKEALAYITDRFNLGPLRGETLPSAKNEPNRLKWHAADTVQSEQELEARREEQSMLAYEREQLKREKGL
;
A
#
# COMPACT_ATOMS: atom_id res chain seq x y z
N MET A 1 14.75 0.61 -40.30
CA MET A 1 13.42 0.32 -39.71
C MET A 1 13.25 -1.17 -39.37
N TYR A 2 14.24 -1.83 -38.75
CA TYR A 2 14.16 -3.24 -38.30
C TYR A 2 15.11 -3.58 -37.14
N VAL A 3 15.69 -2.59 -36.44
CA VAL A 3 16.71 -2.82 -35.39
C VAL A 3 16.19 -2.60 -33.96
N LEU A 4 15.00 -2.02 -33.77
CA LEU A 4 14.46 -1.71 -32.43
C LEU A 4 13.20 -2.47 -32.02
N LEU A 5 12.86 -3.57 -32.70
CA LEU A 5 11.85 -4.52 -32.21
C LEU A 5 12.43 -5.61 -31.31
N PHE A 6 13.75 -5.67 -31.13
CA PHE A 6 14.42 -6.70 -30.33
C PHE A 6 14.66 -6.32 -28.85
N LEU A 7 14.45 -5.06 -28.46
CA LEU A 7 14.63 -4.64 -27.06
C LEU A 7 13.35 -4.69 -26.21
N PHE A 8 12.18 -4.89 -26.83
CA PHE A 8 10.91 -5.04 -26.11
C PHE A 8 10.43 -6.50 -25.99
N SER A 9 11.35 -7.46 -26.11
CA SER A 9 11.10 -8.87 -25.74
C SER A 9 11.85 -9.30 -24.48
N PHE A 10 12.50 -8.36 -23.77
CA PHE A 10 12.88 -8.62 -22.39
C PHE A 10 11.60 -8.71 -21.57
N HIS A 11 11.40 -9.85 -20.93
CA HIS A 11 10.55 -9.95 -19.75
C HIS A 11 11.01 -8.87 -18.76
N PHE A 12 10.41 -7.68 -18.85
CA PHE A 12 10.60 -6.59 -17.89
C PHE A 12 10.17 -7.14 -16.54
N SER A 13 11.14 -7.64 -15.77
CA SER A 13 11.01 -7.74 -14.33
C SER A 13 11.06 -6.30 -13.84
N TRP A 14 9.90 -5.76 -13.44
CA TRP A 14 9.56 -4.34 -13.28
C TRP A 14 10.32 -3.55 -12.19
N ALA A 15 11.64 -3.71 -12.08
CA ALA A 15 12.46 -2.98 -11.13
C ALA A 15 13.55 -2.20 -11.86
N ILE A 16 13.31 -0.92 -12.10
CA ILE A 16 14.30 0.03 -12.61
C ILE A 16 15.01 0.64 -11.40
N THR A 17 16.30 0.37 -11.28
CA THR A 17 17.20 1.02 -10.30
C THR A 17 17.42 2.49 -10.67
N PRO A 18 17.90 3.34 -9.74
CA PRO A 18 18.22 4.72 -10.08
C PRO A 18 19.18 4.89 -11.26
N GLU A 19 20.17 4.00 -11.35
CA GLU A 19 21.11 3.96 -12.47
C GLU A 19 20.41 3.61 -13.79
N GLU A 20 19.56 2.58 -13.80
CA GLU A 20 18.78 2.19 -14.98
C GLU A 20 17.77 3.27 -15.40
N ALA A 21 17.19 4.00 -14.43
CA ALA A 21 16.28 5.12 -14.71
C ALA A 21 17.03 6.25 -15.44
N CYS A 22 18.25 6.55 -15.01
CA CYS A 22 19.08 7.57 -15.65
C CYS A 22 19.68 7.10 -16.98
N GLN A 23 20.03 5.82 -17.12
CA GLN A 23 20.39 5.24 -18.42
C GLN A 23 19.21 5.27 -19.41
N PHE A 24 17.98 5.04 -18.94
CA PHE A 24 16.78 5.17 -19.78
C PHE A 24 16.57 6.62 -20.25
N LYS A 25 16.74 7.60 -19.36
CA LYS A 25 16.76 9.03 -19.74
C LYS A 25 17.79 9.30 -20.84
N GLU A 26 19.02 8.85 -20.67
CA GLU A 26 20.08 9.05 -21.67
C GLU A 26 19.72 8.40 -23.02
N ALA A 27 19.15 7.20 -23.01
CA ALA A 27 18.70 6.51 -24.21
C ALA A 27 17.57 7.27 -24.94
N VAL A 28 16.58 7.77 -24.18
CA VAL A 28 15.47 8.57 -24.71
C VAL A 28 15.95 9.92 -25.27
N GLN A 29 16.97 10.52 -24.66
CA GLN A 29 17.59 11.76 -25.16
C GLN A 29 18.44 11.52 -26.43
N ALA A 30 19.08 10.36 -26.54
CA ALA A 30 19.94 10.00 -27.68
C ALA A 30 19.14 9.64 -28.96
N ALA A 31 17.86 9.30 -28.84
CA ALA A 31 16.99 8.88 -29.95
C ALA A 31 15.76 9.80 -30.12
N PRO A 32 15.94 11.08 -30.49
CA PRO A 32 14.85 12.05 -30.47
C PRO A 32 13.68 11.67 -31.39
N ASP A 33 13.94 11.10 -32.56
CA ASP A 33 12.87 10.80 -33.52
C ASP A 33 12.02 9.57 -33.11
N ASP A 34 12.51 8.76 -32.16
CA ASP A 34 11.86 7.53 -31.71
C ASP A 34 10.95 7.76 -30.48
N PHE A 35 11.07 8.90 -29.79
CA PHE A 35 10.38 9.18 -28.53
C PHE A 35 9.64 10.52 -28.54
N SER A 36 8.41 10.51 -28.04
CA SER A 36 7.59 11.72 -27.95
C SER A 36 8.13 12.69 -26.89
N SER A 37 7.69 13.95 -26.95
CA SER A 37 7.99 14.94 -25.91
C SER A 37 7.54 14.48 -24.52
N ARG A 38 6.44 13.72 -24.44
CA ARG A 38 5.92 13.14 -23.19
C ARG A 38 6.86 12.08 -22.65
N ASP A 39 7.38 11.18 -23.49
CA ASP A 39 8.30 10.11 -23.06
C ASP A 39 9.60 10.69 -22.51
N ARG A 40 10.11 11.75 -23.15
CA ARG A 40 11.30 12.48 -22.68
C ARG A 40 11.06 13.14 -21.33
N MET A 41 9.90 13.77 -21.13
CA MET A 41 9.53 14.36 -19.85
C MET A 41 9.43 13.30 -18.75
N MET A 42 8.80 12.16 -19.02
CA MET A 42 8.72 11.06 -18.05
C MET A 42 10.09 10.45 -17.74
N ALA A 43 10.96 10.28 -18.73
CA ALA A 43 12.30 9.75 -18.50
C ALA A 43 13.17 10.72 -17.68
N GLU A 44 13.05 12.03 -17.95
CA GLU A 44 13.70 13.09 -17.18
C GLU A 44 13.23 13.09 -15.71
N GLU A 45 11.91 13.04 -15.51
CA GLU A 45 11.29 13.01 -14.18
C GLU A 45 11.66 11.74 -13.42
N LEU A 46 11.64 10.58 -14.09
CA LEU A 46 12.01 9.29 -13.51
C LEU A 46 13.47 9.29 -13.05
N CYS A 47 14.42 9.78 -13.86
CA CYS A 47 15.83 9.88 -13.46
C CYS A 47 16.05 10.91 -12.35
N SER A 48 15.39 12.07 -12.43
CA SER A 48 15.47 13.11 -11.40
C SER A 48 14.99 12.58 -10.05
N ALA A 49 13.85 11.90 -10.03
CA ALA A 49 13.31 11.30 -8.82
C ALA A 49 14.11 10.09 -8.32
N ALA A 50 14.70 9.31 -9.23
CA ALA A 50 15.60 8.20 -8.91
C ALA A 50 16.84 8.66 -8.11
N GLY A 51 17.42 9.81 -8.45
CA GLY A 51 18.58 10.38 -7.75
C GLY A 51 18.30 10.86 -6.33
N HIS A 52 17.03 11.08 -5.97
CA HIS A 52 16.59 11.40 -4.61
C HIS A 52 16.32 10.15 -3.75
N TYR A 53 16.45 8.96 -4.34
CA TYR A 53 16.11 7.69 -3.71
C TYR A 53 17.36 6.88 -3.33
N GLU A 54 18.10 7.35 -2.33
CA GLU A 54 19.00 6.47 -1.58
C GLU A 54 18.25 5.93 -0.36
N GLU A 55 17.87 4.65 -0.35
CA GLU A 55 17.30 4.05 0.85
C GLU A 55 18.19 2.95 1.45
N PRO A 56 18.83 3.22 2.60
CA PRO A 56 19.07 2.20 3.60
C PRO A 56 17.77 1.99 4.39
N LEU A 57 16.77 1.34 3.79
CA LEU A 57 15.68 0.77 4.57
C LEU A 57 16.15 -0.48 5.30
N LEU A 58 15.51 -0.76 6.44
CA LEU A 58 15.81 -1.87 7.34
C LEU A 58 16.38 -3.05 6.56
N PRO A 59 17.67 -3.43 6.77
CA PRO A 59 18.28 -4.50 5.99
C PRO A 59 17.50 -5.79 6.24
N ASP A 60 16.61 -6.14 5.31
CA ASP A 60 15.81 -7.34 5.42
C ASP A 60 16.63 -8.53 4.92
N GLN A 61 17.66 -8.88 5.70
CA GLN A 61 18.53 -10.03 5.43
C GLN A 61 17.78 -11.37 5.47
N ASN A 62 16.50 -11.35 5.90
CA ASN A 62 15.65 -12.52 6.03
C ASN A 62 14.59 -12.63 4.92
N ALA A 63 14.20 -11.52 4.26
CA ALA A 63 13.28 -11.51 3.13
C ALA A 63 13.69 -12.44 1.97
N SER A 64 15.00 -12.62 1.76
CA SER A 64 15.53 -13.48 0.67
C SER A 64 15.60 -14.97 1.03
N LYS A 65 15.50 -15.36 2.30
CA LYS A 65 15.85 -16.71 2.76
C LYS A 65 14.66 -17.66 2.94
N LYS A 66 13.44 -17.17 2.96
CA LYS A 66 12.23 -18.00 3.03
C LYS A 66 11.16 -17.33 2.20
N VAL A 67 10.46 -18.11 1.37
CA VAL A 67 9.04 -17.96 0.95
C VAL A 67 8.88 -18.55 -0.45
N GLY A 68 8.34 -19.76 -0.47
CA GLY A 68 7.69 -20.34 -1.63
C GLY A 68 6.38 -20.92 -1.16
N THR A 69 5.29 -20.17 -1.31
CA THR A 69 3.93 -20.70 -1.43
C THR A 69 3.11 -19.64 -2.15
N SER A 70 2.54 -20.01 -3.30
CA SER A 70 1.41 -19.31 -3.91
C SER A 70 0.25 -19.39 -2.93
N ALA A 71 0.03 -18.38 -2.10
CA ALA A 71 -1.22 -18.37 -1.35
C ALA A 71 -2.34 -18.08 -2.33
N ALA A 72 -3.35 -18.94 -2.30
CA ALA A 72 -4.58 -18.70 -3.03
C ALA A 72 -5.22 -17.41 -2.50
N MET A 73 -5.67 -16.55 -3.42
CA MET A 73 -6.71 -15.59 -3.08
C MET A 73 -7.93 -16.39 -2.63
N THR A 74 -8.41 -16.08 -1.44
CA THR A 74 -9.54 -16.77 -0.82
C THR A 74 -10.78 -15.91 -0.89
N ASP A 75 -11.95 -16.53 -1.01
CA ASP A 75 -13.20 -15.80 -0.82
C ASP A 75 -13.26 -15.14 0.58
N TYR A 76 -14.16 -14.19 0.77
CA TYR A 76 -14.29 -13.45 2.03
C TYR A 76 -14.39 -14.34 3.26
N SER A 77 -15.11 -15.47 3.19
CA SER A 77 -15.33 -16.36 4.32
C SER A 77 -14.08 -17.20 4.64
N GLU A 78 -13.42 -17.70 3.59
CA GLU A 78 -12.17 -18.44 3.66
C GLU A 78 -11.02 -17.56 4.16
N PHE A 79 -11.01 -16.27 3.78
CA PHE A 79 -10.05 -15.28 4.27
C PHE A 79 -10.09 -15.19 5.79
N TYR A 80 -11.26 -15.06 6.42
CA TYR A 80 -11.36 -14.98 7.89
C TYR A 80 -10.99 -16.29 8.59
N GLN A 81 -11.29 -17.43 7.96
CA GLN A 81 -10.83 -18.73 8.49
C GLN A 81 -9.31 -18.86 8.40
N SER A 82 -8.70 -18.39 7.31
CA SER A 82 -7.24 -18.37 7.15
C SER A 82 -6.58 -17.41 8.14
N LEU A 83 -7.11 -16.19 8.25
CA LEU A 83 -6.61 -15.16 9.15
C LEU A 83 -6.67 -15.62 10.61
N SER A 84 -7.80 -16.16 11.05
CA SER A 84 -7.92 -16.68 12.42
C SER A 84 -6.97 -17.85 12.69
N LYS A 85 -6.75 -18.75 11.74
CA LYS A 85 -5.74 -19.83 11.87
C LYS A 85 -4.32 -19.27 11.98
N SER A 86 -3.98 -18.29 11.14
CA SER A 86 -2.68 -17.62 11.19
C SER A 86 -2.49 -16.95 12.55
N LEU A 87 -3.49 -16.22 13.07
CA LEU A 87 -3.42 -15.58 14.38
C LEU A 87 -3.34 -16.59 15.55
N ASN A 88 -4.11 -17.68 15.51
CA ASN A 88 -4.12 -18.71 16.55
C ASN A 88 -2.85 -19.58 16.57
N SER A 89 -2.14 -19.68 15.43
CA SER A 89 -0.87 -20.40 15.36
C SER A 89 0.29 -19.66 16.05
N LEU A 90 0.11 -18.39 16.39
CA LEU A 90 1.13 -17.50 16.98
C LEU A 90 1.24 -17.62 18.50
N ASN A 91 0.84 -18.75 19.08
CA ASN A 91 0.94 -19.00 20.54
C ASN A 91 2.37 -18.95 21.11
N LYS A 92 3.38 -18.61 20.30
CA LYS A 92 4.67 -18.10 20.76
C LYS A 92 5.06 -16.94 19.84
N PRO A 93 4.87 -15.67 20.25
CA PRO A 93 5.47 -14.58 19.51
C PRO A 93 6.99 -14.81 19.53
N GLU A 94 7.59 -15.09 18.38
CA GLU A 94 9.02 -14.86 18.17
C GLU A 94 9.19 -13.33 18.17
N ILE A 95 9.09 -12.73 19.35
CA ILE A 95 9.55 -11.37 19.60
C ILE A 95 11.04 -11.45 19.33
N CYS A 96 11.45 -11.04 18.12
CA CYS A 96 12.86 -10.84 17.82
C CYS A 96 13.37 -9.77 18.78
N ASP A 97 13.99 -10.21 19.87
CA ASP A 97 14.65 -9.36 20.83
C ASP A 97 15.70 -8.55 20.05
N PRO A 98 15.62 -7.20 20.01
CA PRO A 98 16.63 -6.40 19.36
C PRO A 98 17.98 -6.71 20.00
N LYS A 99 18.87 -7.37 19.23
CA LYS A 99 20.26 -7.63 19.64
C LYS A 99 20.84 -6.34 20.22
N GLU A 100 21.62 -6.45 21.30
CA GLU A 100 22.21 -5.36 22.12
C GLU A 100 22.96 -4.25 21.36
N ASN A 101 23.16 -4.36 20.05
CA ASN A 101 23.85 -3.39 19.19
C ASN A 101 22.95 -2.78 18.08
N ALA A 102 21.62 -2.85 18.20
CA ALA A 102 20.70 -2.24 17.24
C ALA A 102 20.82 -0.69 17.27
N PRO A 103 20.64 0.01 16.13
CA PRO A 103 20.71 1.46 16.06
C PRO A 103 19.78 2.10 17.10
N LYS A 104 20.15 3.28 17.62
CA LYS A 104 19.30 4.09 18.51
C LYS A 104 17.98 4.44 17.81
N GLY A 105 16.96 3.58 17.97
CA GLY A 105 15.65 3.70 17.34
C GLY A 105 14.66 2.75 18.02
N VAL A 106 13.37 3.04 17.91
CA VAL A 106 12.32 2.18 18.46
C VAL A 106 12.28 0.90 17.63
N VAL A 107 12.52 -0.25 18.26
CA VAL A 107 12.33 -1.56 17.62
C VAL A 107 11.00 -2.13 18.06
N TYR A 108 10.17 -2.48 17.08
CA TYR A 108 8.88 -3.10 17.33
C TYR A 108 9.01 -4.62 17.24
N PRO A 109 8.38 -5.39 18.15
CA PRO A 109 8.21 -6.83 17.98
C PRO A 109 7.60 -7.13 16.62
N THR A 110 7.97 -8.25 16.01
CA THR A 110 7.40 -8.67 14.73
C THR A 110 6.78 -10.04 14.83
N MET A 111 5.74 -10.29 14.06
CA MET A 111 5.15 -11.61 13.84
C MET A 111 5.10 -11.90 12.35
N THR A 112 4.98 -13.19 11.99
CA THR A 112 4.85 -13.60 10.59
C THR A 112 3.40 -13.93 10.27
N LEU A 113 2.81 -13.19 9.33
CA LEU A 113 1.57 -13.59 8.69
C LEU A 113 1.87 -14.71 7.69
N ALA A 114 1.39 -15.92 7.97
CA ALA A 114 1.56 -17.05 7.07
C ALA A 114 0.47 -17.08 5.99
N LYS A 115 0.83 -17.62 4.81
CA LYS A 115 -0.12 -17.91 3.70
C LYS A 115 -0.92 -16.67 3.24
N THR A 116 -0.28 -15.51 3.20
CA THR A 116 -0.84 -14.30 2.57
C THR A 116 -0.62 -14.33 1.06
N ALA A 117 -1.27 -13.48 0.27
CA ALA A 117 -1.12 -13.45 -1.19
C ALA A 117 0.33 -13.23 -1.67
N ALA A 118 1.19 -12.60 -0.84
CA ALA A 118 2.62 -12.44 -1.09
C ALA A 118 3.51 -13.52 -0.42
N GLY A 119 2.90 -14.53 0.20
CA GLY A 119 3.55 -15.60 0.96
C GLY A 119 3.57 -15.34 2.46
N ASN A 120 4.70 -15.58 3.13
CA ASN A 120 4.83 -15.26 4.55
C ASN A 120 5.37 -13.84 4.70
N ILE A 121 4.68 -12.98 5.43
CA ILE A 121 5.04 -11.57 5.56
C ILE A 121 5.32 -11.22 7.02
N PRO A 122 6.47 -10.62 7.34
CA PRO A 122 6.71 -10.06 8.66
C PRO A 122 5.92 -8.76 8.84
N VAL A 123 5.18 -8.64 9.94
CA VAL A 123 4.48 -7.42 10.36
C VAL A 123 4.84 -7.07 11.79
N SER A 124 4.96 -5.78 12.09
CA SER A 124 5.17 -5.29 13.45
C SER A 124 3.92 -5.48 14.29
N VAL A 125 4.13 -5.81 15.57
CA VAL A 125 3.11 -5.89 16.61
C VAL A 125 3.18 -4.62 17.44
N LEU A 126 2.10 -3.86 17.43
CA LEU A 126 1.95 -2.62 18.19
C LEU A 126 1.02 -2.85 19.39
N THR A 127 1.18 -2.08 20.45
CA THR A 127 0.12 -1.92 21.46
C THR A 127 -1.04 -1.10 20.89
N GLU A 128 -2.21 -1.16 21.53
CA GLU A 128 -3.36 -0.33 21.15
C GLU A 128 -3.03 1.18 21.16
N ASP A 129 -2.25 1.63 22.13
CA ASP A 129 -1.89 3.06 22.27
C ASP A 129 -0.86 3.49 21.23
N GLU A 130 0.12 2.64 20.90
CA GLU A 130 1.05 2.90 19.79
C GLU A 130 0.30 2.99 18.46
N ALA A 131 -0.59 2.03 18.18
CA ALA A 131 -1.39 2.03 16.95
C ALA A 131 -2.24 3.30 16.83
N LYS A 132 -2.90 3.75 17.92
CA LYS A 132 -3.66 5.01 17.95
C LYS A 132 -2.77 6.23 17.76
N LYS A 133 -1.61 6.28 18.41
CA LYS A 133 -0.66 7.40 18.31
C LYS A 133 -0.18 7.56 16.88
N ILE A 134 0.26 6.46 16.26
CA ILE A 134 0.69 6.42 14.86
C ILE A 134 -0.45 6.85 13.95
N PHE A 135 -1.64 6.25 14.11
CA PHE A 135 -2.79 6.63 13.30
C PHE A 135 -3.09 8.13 13.37
N SER A 136 -3.09 8.70 14.59
CA SER A 136 -3.35 10.13 14.79
C SER A 136 -2.27 11.03 14.21
N GLU A 137 -1.01 10.60 14.19
CA GLU A 137 0.08 11.32 13.53
C GLU A 137 -0.18 11.40 12.02
N PHE A 138 -0.44 10.25 11.39
CA PHE A 138 -0.65 10.18 9.94
C PHE A 138 -1.97 10.80 9.50
N SER A 139 -3.04 10.68 10.28
CA SER A 139 -4.36 11.23 9.93
C SER A 139 -4.37 12.76 9.81
N LYS A 140 -3.38 13.44 10.41
CA LYS A 140 -3.23 14.90 10.37
C LYS A 140 -2.35 15.38 9.22
N ASP A 141 -1.70 14.47 8.52
CA ASP A 141 -0.79 14.81 7.44
C ASP A 141 -1.57 15.02 6.14
N GLU A 142 -1.67 16.28 5.73
CA GLU A 142 -2.39 16.71 4.54
C GLU A 142 -1.80 16.11 3.25
N ARG A 143 -0.55 15.62 3.29
CA ARG A 143 0.09 14.97 2.13
C ARG A 143 -0.73 13.80 1.60
N TYR A 144 -1.49 13.12 2.47
CA TYR A 144 -2.27 11.96 2.06
C TYR A 144 -3.63 12.30 1.45
N ALA A 145 -4.08 13.55 1.53
CA ALA A 145 -5.38 13.97 1.02
C ALA A 145 -6.52 12.98 1.40
N PHE A 146 -6.66 12.65 2.69
CA PHE A 146 -7.66 11.66 3.13
C PHE A 146 -9.12 12.07 2.88
N GLY A 147 -9.38 13.35 2.64
CA GLY A 147 -10.67 13.84 2.17
C GLY A 147 -10.91 13.59 0.68
N ALA A 148 -9.86 13.24 -0.08
CA ALA A 148 -9.87 12.89 -1.50
C ALA A 148 -10.24 11.40 -1.75
N THR A 149 -11.48 11.00 -1.42
CA THR A 149 -11.86 9.59 -1.32
C THR A 149 -12.16 8.91 -2.67
N GLN A 150 -12.34 9.64 -3.76
CA GLN A 150 -12.74 9.08 -5.06
C GLN A 150 -11.69 8.12 -5.66
N ASN A 151 -10.41 8.44 -5.48
CA ASN A 151 -9.30 7.64 -5.98
C ASN A 151 -8.06 7.80 -5.07
N GLY A 152 -6.93 7.21 -5.47
CA GLY A 152 -5.63 7.38 -4.81
C GLY A 152 -5.43 6.52 -3.56
N CYS A 153 -6.29 5.52 -3.31
CA CYS A 153 -6.14 4.61 -2.17
C CYS A 153 -4.80 3.85 -2.22
N TYR A 154 -4.39 3.40 -3.40
CA TYR A 154 -3.10 2.76 -3.63
C TYR A 154 -1.93 3.67 -3.25
N ALA A 155 -1.97 4.93 -3.68
CA ALA A 155 -0.94 5.92 -3.41
C ALA A 155 -0.83 6.26 -1.92
N ARG A 156 -1.98 6.48 -1.27
CA ARG A 156 -2.05 6.68 0.20
C ARG A 156 -1.45 5.49 0.93
N ALA A 157 -1.87 4.27 0.61
CA ALA A 157 -1.39 3.07 1.27
C ALA A 157 0.10 2.83 1.04
N HIS A 158 0.61 3.13 -0.17
CA HIS A 158 2.02 2.97 -0.53
C HIS A 158 2.92 3.95 0.24
N ILE A 159 2.64 5.26 0.16
CA ILE A 159 3.41 6.28 0.88
C ILE A 159 3.26 6.10 2.40
N PHE A 160 2.09 5.72 2.89
CA PHE A 160 1.89 5.47 4.32
C PHE A 160 2.75 4.28 4.79
N ALA A 161 2.74 3.17 4.05
CA ALA A 161 3.55 2.00 4.37
C ALA A 161 5.05 2.29 4.35
N GLN A 162 5.52 3.11 3.41
CA GLN A 162 6.92 3.54 3.38
C GLN A 162 7.30 4.41 4.59
N GLN A 163 6.47 5.40 4.93
CA GLN A 163 6.74 6.27 6.08
C GLN A 163 6.73 5.48 7.40
N MET A 164 5.92 4.42 7.49
CA MET A 164 5.95 3.47 8.59
C MET A 164 7.27 2.70 8.66
N GLU A 165 7.80 2.27 7.51
CA GLU A 165 9.08 1.57 7.46
C GLU A 165 10.25 2.46 7.87
N LYS A 166 10.23 3.74 7.48
CA LYS A 166 11.19 4.77 7.95
C LYS A 166 11.16 4.95 9.49
N LYS A 167 10.04 4.61 10.13
CA LYS A 167 9.87 4.60 11.60
C LYS A 167 10.20 3.24 12.24
N GLY A 168 10.70 2.27 11.48
CA GLY A 168 11.01 0.92 11.96
C GLY A 168 9.79 -0.01 12.07
N ILE A 169 8.66 0.37 11.49
CA ILE A 169 7.39 -0.38 11.59
C ILE A 169 7.12 -1.09 10.26
N ARG A 170 7.06 -2.42 10.31
CA ARG A 170 6.68 -3.23 9.16
C ARG A 170 5.17 -3.37 9.10
N VAL A 171 4.56 -2.77 8.09
CA VAL A 171 3.14 -2.96 7.79
C VAL A 171 2.97 -3.99 6.67
N ALA A 172 1.78 -4.57 6.56
CA ALA A 172 1.32 -5.21 5.34
C ALA A 172 0.26 -4.31 4.66
N LYS A 173 -0.25 -4.71 3.50
CA LYS A 173 -1.39 -4.03 2.85
C LYS A 173 -2.58 -4.98 2.78
N MET A 174 -3.74 -4.51 3.20
CA MET A 174 -5.01 -5.22 3.05
C MET A 174 -5.70 -4.70 1.79
N PHE A 175 -5.96 -5.60 0.86
CA PHE A 175 -6.73 -5.32 -0.35
C PHE A 175 -8.12 -5.94 -0.21
N LEU A 176 -9.11 -5.19 -0.66
CA LEU A 176 -10.48 -5.65 -0.82
C LEU A 176 -10.93 -5.31 -2.23
N GLU A 177 -11.33 -6.31 -3.01
CA GLU A 177 -11.85 -6.15 -4.36
C GLU A 177 -13.31 -6.62 -4.43
N GLY A 178 -14.12 -5.96 -5.26
CA GLY A 178 -15.54 -6.26 -5.43
C GLY A 178 -16.38 -4.99 -5.55
N GLU A 179 -17.70 -5.13 -5.37
CA GLU A 179 -18.61 -3.99 -5.29
C GLU A 179 -18.53 -3.35 -3.89
N LEU A 180 -17.71 -2.31 -3.73
CA LEU A 180 -17.48 -1.65 -2.44
C LEU A 180 -18.25 -0.35 -2.36
N ILE A 181 -19.10 -0.21 -1.35
CA ILE A 181 -19.89 1.01 -1.17
C ILE A 181 -19.12 2.04 -0.36
N ILE A 182 -18.97 3.24 -0.93
CA ILE A 182 -18.42 4.41 -0.23
C ILE A 182 -19.47 4.87 0.78
N PRO A 183 -19.13 4.98 2.08
CA PRO A 183 -20.02 5.52 3.10
C PRO A 183 -20.48 6.93 2.71
N GLU A 184 -21.76 7.24 2.92
CA GLU A 184 -22.35 8.51 2.49
C GLU A 184 -21.59 9.72 3.06
N GLU A 185 -21.17 9.66 4.32
CA GLU A 185 -20.40 10.71 4.98
C GLU A 185 -18.99 10.92 4.41
N LYS A 186 -18.52 9.98 3.59
CA LYS A 186 -17.21 9.99 2.93
C LYS A 186 -17.30 10.24 1.42
N ARG A 187 -18.50 10.30 0.84
CA ARG A 187 -18.68 10.61 -0.59
C ARG A 187 -18.39 12.07 -0.84
N GLN A 188 -17.67 12.34 -1.92
CA GLN A 188 -17.48 13.70 -2.42
C GLN A 188 -18.59 14.11 -3.37
N TYR A 189 -19.03 13.16 -4.19
CA TYR A 189 -20.04 13.33 -5.20
C TYR A 189 -21.14 12.29 -4.99
N PRO A 190 -22.44 12.67 -5.01
CA PRO A 190 -23.55 11.75 -4.77
C PRO A 190 -23.59 10.55 -5.73
N GLU A 191 -23.21 10.77 -6.98
CA GLU A 191 -23.21 9.80 -8.07
C GLU A 191 -22.07 8.77 -7.95
N ASN A 192 -20.98 9.13 -7.26
CA ASN A 192 -19.84 8.25 -7.07
C ASN A 192 -19.92 7.61 -5.69
N TYR A 193 -20.65 6.49 -5.63
CA TYR A 193 -20.91 5.76 -4.38
C TYR A 193 -20.20 4.41 -4.30
N MET A 194 -19.36 4.06 -5.29
CA MET A 194 -18.80 2.72 -5.42
C MET A 194 -17.31 2.73 -5.79
N TRP A 195 -16.54 1.83 -5.19
CA TRP A 195 -15.20 1.45 -5.64
C TRP A 195 -15.18 -0.01 -6.12
N ASN A 196 -14.32 -0.30 -7.09
CA ASN A 196 -14.06 -1.68 -7.53
C ASN A 196 -13.01 -2.39 -6.65
N TYR A 197 -12.20 -1.61 -5.93
CA TYR A 197 -11.30 -2.10 -4.89
C TYR A 197 -10.93 -0.98 -3.92
N HIS A 198 -10.46 -1.35 -2.73
CA HIS A 198 -9.86 -0.43 -1.77
C HIS A 198 -8.67 -1.10 -1.09
N VAL A 199 -7.70 -0.29 -0.69
CA VAL A 199 -6.48 -0.76 -0.03
C VAL A 199 -6.09 0.18 1.09
N ALA A 200 -5.62 -0.41 2.19
CA ALA A 200 -5.07 0.32 3.32
C ALA A 200 -3.97 -0.49 4.03
N PRO A 201 -3.01 0.18 4.70
CA PRO A 201 -2.01 -0.51 5.52
C PRO A 201 -2.65 -1.25 6.70
N VAL A 202 -2.05 -2.39 7.07
CA VAL A 202 -2.48 -3.21 8.19
C VAL A 202 -1.30 -3.53 9.11
N VAL A 203 -1.55 -3.51 10.41
CA VAL A 203 -0.60 -3.85 11.49
C VAL A 203 -1.20 -4.89 12.42
N ALA A 204 -0.34 -5.65 13.09
CA ALA A 204 -0.78 -6.47 14.21
C ALA A 204 -0.87 -5.61 15.47
N VAL A 205 -1.94 -5.75 16.23
CA VAL A 205 -2.18 -5.00 17.47
C VAL A 205 -2.40 -5.97 18.62
N GLN A 206 -1.59 -5.87 19.66
CA GLN A 206 -1.79 -6.56 20.91
C GLN A 206 -2.93 -5.89 21.68
N THR A 207 -4.09 -6.54 21.69
CA THR A 207 -5.27 -6.12 22.46
C THR A 207 -5.38 -6.94 23.75
N LYS A 208 -6.35 -6.57 24.59
CA LYS A 208 -6.73 -7.40 25.76
C LYS A 208 -7.24 -8.80 25.39
N LYS A 209 -7.73 -9.00 24.17
CA LYS A 209 -8.26 -10.28 23.67
C LYS A 209 -7.21 -11.16 22.99
N GLY A 210 -6.00 -10.62 22.78
CA GLY A 210 -4.95 -11.23 21.98
C GLY A 210 -4.50 -10.32 20.84
N ILE A 211 -3.71 -10.88 19.94
CA ILE A 211 -3.23 -10.17 18.75
C ILE A 211 -4.33 -10.17 17.69
N GLU A 212 -4.71 -8.98 17.22
CA GLU A 212 -5.67 -8.78 16.12
C GLU A 212 -5.02 -7.96 15.00
N LEU A 213 -5.46 -8.14 13.75
CA LEU A 213 -5.04 -7.25 12.67
C LEU A 213 -5.93 -6.01 12.61
N HIS A 214 -5.30 -4.84 12.59
CA HIS A 214 -5.98 -3.56 12.48
C HIS A 214 -5.56 -2.82 11.21
N VAL A 215 -6.57 -2.30 10.50
CA VAL A 215 -6.40 -1.44 9.33
C VAL A 215 -6.20 0.00 9.78
N LEU A 216 -5.25 0.68 9.14
CA LEU A 216 -4.93 2.09 9.34
C LEU A 216 -5.46 2.88 8.15
N ASP A 217 -6.74 3.28 8.20
CA ASP A 217 -7.41 4.00 7.11
C ASP A 217 -8.10 5.29 7.58
N PRO A 218 -7.37 6.43 7.60
CA PRO A 218 -7.95 7.73 7.95
C PRO A 218 -8.98 8.27 6.94
N ALA A 219 -9.05 7.73 5.72
CA ALA A 219 -10.10 8.12 4.78
C ALA A 219 -11.47 7.65 5.27
N LEU A 220 -11.54 6.48 5.93
CA LEU A 220 -12.79 5.88 6.38
C LEU A 220 -13.07 5.98 7.89
N TYR A 221 -12.02 6.10 8.71
CA TYR A 221 -12.09 6.01 10.17
C TYR A 221 -11.29 7.12 10.86
N ASP A 222 -11.55 7.30 12.15
CA ASP A 222 -10.84 8.23 13.05
C ASP A 222 -9.84 7.53 13.98
N LYS A 223 -9.73 6.20 13.86
CA LYS A 223 -8.82 5.35 14.65
C LYS A 223 -8.51 4.04 13.89
N PRO A 224 -7.47 3.28 14.32
CA PRO A 224 -7.26 1.92 13.85
C PRO A 224 -8.49 1.05 14.14
N VAL A 225 -8.92 0.24 13.17
CA VAL A 225 -10.06 -0.67 13.32
C VAL A 225 -9.70 -2.09 12.93
N PRO A 226 -10.32 -3.12 13.54
CA PRO A 226 -10.12 -4.51 13.10
C PRO A 226 -10.46 -4.69 11.62
N VAL A 227 -9.73 -5.58 10.93
CA VAL A 227 -9.95 -5.88 9.50
C VAL A 227 -11.43 -6.17 9.20
N LYS A 228 -12.11 -6.95 10.06
CA LYS A 228 -13.53 -7.26 9.90
C LYS A 228 -14.42 -6.03 9.94
N GLN A 229 -14.13 -5.08 10.82
CA GLN A 229 -14.89 -3.84 10.89
C GLN A 229 -14.67 -2.99 9.63
N TRP A 230 -13.44 -2.95 9.10
CA TRP A 230 -13.10 -2.24 7.87
C TRP A 230 -13.82 -2.83 6.65
N THR A 231 -13.77 -4.16 6.46
CA THR A 231 -14.44 -4.79 5.32
C THR A 231 -15.96 -4.75 5.41
N ASP A 232 -16.55 -4.94 6.60
CA ASP A 232 -18.01 -4.89 6.78
C ASP A 232 -18.58 -3.48 6.51
N LYS A 233 -17.79 -2.41 6.67
CA LYS A 233 -18.20 -1.04 6.32
C LYS A 233 -18.31 -0.83 4.80
N LEU A 234 -17.54 -1.58 4.01
CA LEU A 234 -17.47 -1.46 2.55
C LEU A 234 -18.40 -2.46 1.83
N LEU A 235 -18.62 -3.64 2.42
CA LEU A 235 -19.45 -4.69 1.86
C LEU A 235 -20.84 -4.69 2.52
N THR A 236 -21.73 -3.85 2.00
CA THR A 236 -23.03 -3.57 2.65
C THR A 236 -24.10 -4.62 2.37
N THR A 237 -23.93 -5.47 1.33
CA THR A 237 -24.90 -6.51 0.96
C THR A 237 -24.31 -7.92 1.11
N PRO A 238 -25.16 -8.96 1.36
CA PRO A 238 -24.70 -10.34 1.35
C PRO A 238 -24.07 -10.77 0.03
N GLN A 239 -24.59 -10.24 -1.10
CA GLN A 239 -24.06 -10.54 -2.43
C GLN A 239 -22.65 -9.96 -2.60
N ALA A 240 -22.44 -8.70 -2.24
CA ALA A 240 -21.12 -8.07 -2.27
C ALA A 240 -20.10 -8.86 -1.43
N LYS A 241 -20.50 -9.33 -0.24
CA LYS A 241 -19.64 -10.18 0.60
C LYS A 241 -19.28 -11.51 -0.04
N LYS A 242 -20.21 -12.11 -0.79
CA LYS A 242 -19.99 -13.39 -1.47
C LYS A 242 -19.04 -13.26 -2.66
N GLU A 243 -19.08 -12.13 -3.34
CA GLU A 243 -18.29 -11.88 -4.56
C GLU A 243 -16.94 -11.20 -4.27
N ALA A 244 -16.78 -10.61 -3.09
CA ALA A 244 -15.57 -9.89 -2.74
C ALA A 244 -14.35 -10.80 -2.55
N LEU A 245 -13.20 -10.31 -2.99
CA LEU A 245 -11.89 -10.91 -2.76
C LEU A 245 -11.17 -10.10 -1.69
N ALA A 246 -10.73 -10.76 -0.63
CA ALA A 246 -10.06 -10.14 0.50
C ALA A 246 -8.72 -10.82 0.73
N TYR A 247 -7.63 -10.06 0.71
CA TYR A 247 -6.29 -10.62 0.84
C TYR A 247 -5.27 -9.60 1.36
N ILE A 248 -4.20 -10.14 1.92
CA ILE A 248 -3.08 -9.36 2.43
C ILE A 248 -1.87 -9.56 1.52
N THR A 249 -1.20 -8.48 1.16
CA THR A 249 0.07 -8.49 0.44
C THR A 249 1.17 -7.89 1.30
N ASP A 250 2.41 -7.97 0.84
CA ASP A 250 3.50 -7.22 1.45
C ASP A 250 3.29 -5.69 1.26
N ARG A 251 4.16 -4.92 1.91
CA ARG A 251 4.16 -3.46 1.85
C ARG A 251 4.57 -2.89 0.49
N PHE A 252 5.15 -3.69 -0.41
CA PHE A 252 5.69 -3.21 -1.67
C PHE A 252 4.63 -3.20 -2.77
N ASN A 253 3.71 -4.17 -2.76
CA ASN A 253 2.64 -4.27 -3.74
C ASN A 253 1.82 -2.97 -3.87
N LEU A 254 1.78 -2.38 -5.07
CA LEU A 254 1.10 -1.11 -5.33
C LEU A 254 -0.39 -1.30 -5.60
N GLY A 255 -0.75 -2.21 -6.52
CA GLY A 255 -2.10 -2.36 -7.06
C GLY A 255 -2.80 -3.68 -6.68
N PRO A 256 -4.10 -3.80 -6.96
CA PRO A 256 -4.85 -5.03 -6.73
C PRO A 256 -4.38 -6.15 -7.67
N LEU A 257 -4.49 -7.39 -7.21
CA LEU A 257 -4.10 -8.58 -7.96
C LEU A 257 -5.16 -9.04 -8.97
N ARG A 258 -6.43 -8.62 -8.84
CA ARG A 258 -7.49 -8.91 -9.83
C ARG A 258 -7.69 -10.40 -10.10
N GLY A 259 -7.54 -11.23 -9.07
CA GLY A 259 -7.63 -12.68 -9.17
C GLY A 259 -6.32 -13.39 -9.51
N GLU A 260 -5.23 -12.65 -9.74
CA GLU A 260 -3.91 -13.21 -9.99
C GLU A 260 -3.17 -13.51 -8.69
N THR A 261 -2.16 -14.39 -8.75
CA THR A 261 -1.26 -14.63 -7.61
C THR A 261 0.05 -13.92 -7.83
N LEU A 262 0.64 -13.36 -6.77
CA LEU A 262 1.96 -12.77 -6.86
C LEU A 262 3.02 -13.87 -7.14
N PRO A 263 3.96 -13.62 -8.06
CA PRO A 263 5.10 -14.49 -8.26
C PRO A 263 5.85 -14.73 -6.94
N SER A 264 6.44 -15.92 -6.78
CA SER A 264 7.23 -16.19 -5.57
C SER A 264 8.42 -15.22 -5.50
N ALA A 265 8.78 -14.75 -4.30
CA ALA A 265 9.93 -13.86 -4.12
C ALA A 265 11.24 -14.48 -4.60
N LYS A 266 11.31 -15.82 -4.63
CA LYS A 266 12.42 -16.56 -5.24
C LYS A 266 12.56 -16.29 -6.75
N ASN A 267 11.43 -16.15 -7.45
CA ASN A 267 11.42 -15.93 -8.90
C ASN A 267 11.49 -14.43 -9.23
N GLU A 268 11.00 -13.57 -8.35
CA GLU A 268 11.02 -12.10 -8.53
C GLU A 268 11.51 -11.41 -7.26
N PRO A 269 12.81 -11.42 -6.96
CA PRO A 269 13.35 -10.86 -5.71
C PRO A 269 13.17 -9.34 -5.61
N ASN A 270 13.03 -8.65 -6.74
CA ASN A 270 12.86 -7.21 -6.76
C ASN A 270 11.47 -6.76 -6.27
N ARG A 271 10.46 -7.64 -6.25
CA ARG A 271 9.13 -7.31 -5.71
C ARG A 271 9.14 -7.04 -4.20
N LEU A 272 10.23 -7.40 -3.51
CA LEU A 272 10.42 -7.17 -2.08
C LEU A 272 11.20 -5.88 -1.79
N LYS A 273 11.07 -4.89 -2.67
CA LYS A 273 11.74 -3.59 -2.57
C LYS A 273 10.77 -2.50 -3.00
N TRP A 274 11.01 -1.28 -2.54
CA TRP A 274 10.30 -0.12 -3.06
C TRP A 274 10.78 0.17 -4.47
N HIS A 275 9.83 0.27 -5.39
CA HIS A 275 10.10 0.70 -6.74
C HIS A 275 10.01 2.22 -6.79
N ALA A 276 11.06 2.88 -7.28
CA ALA A 276 11.09 4.33 -7.41
C ALA A 276 9.91 4.83 -8.27
N ALA A 277 9.60 4.12 -9.36
CA ALA A 277 8.45 4.41 -10.22
C ALA A 277 7.12 4.39 -9.46
N ASP A 278 6.87 3.36 -8.64
CA ASP A 278 5.63 3.25 -7.84
C ASP A 278 5.53 4.39 -6.82
N THR A 279 6.65 4.81 -6.24
CA THR A 279 6.68 5.92 -5.30
C THR A 279 6.37 7.22 -6.01
N VAL A 280 7.06 7.53 -7.12
CA VAL A 280 6.84 8.75 -7.90
C VAL A 280 5.38 8.84 -8.35
N GLN A 281 4.85 7.74 -8.89
CA GLN A 281 3.44 7.65 -9.28
C GLN A 281 2.53 7.95 -8.09
N SER A 282 2.84 7.39 -6.91
CA SER A 282 2.05 7.61 -5.71
C SER A 282 2.14 9.06 -5.23
N GLU A 283 3.30 9.71 -5.29
CA GLU A 283 3.48 11.11 -4.89
C GLU A 283 2.73 12.07 -5.81
N GLN A 284 2.83 11.86 -7.13
CA GLN A 284 2.07 12.63 -8.13
C GLN A 284 0.56 12.47 -7.94
N GLU A 285 0.09 11.25 -7.73
CA GLU A 285 -1.31 10.98 -7.42
C GLU A 285 -1.74 11.71 -6.15
N LEU A 286 -0.94 11.66 -5.08
CA LEU A 286 -1.26 12.38 -3.84
C LEU A 286 -1.29 13.90 -4.02
N GLU A 287 -0.42 14.49 -4.84
CA GLU A 287 -0.48 15.91 -5.18
C GLU A 287 -1.80 16.24 -5.90
N ALA A 288 -2.16 15.50 -6.94
CA ALA A 288 -3.43 15.71 -7.64
C ALA A 288 -4.64 15.59 -6.70
N ARG A 289 -4.60 14.64 -5.76
CA ARG A 289 -5.65 14.45 -4.74
C ARG A 289 -5.67 15.60 -3.72
N ARG A 290 -4.53 16.22 -3.39
CA ARG A 290 -4.47 17.42 -2.52
C ARG A 290 -5.13 18.62 -3.19
N GLU A 291 -4.85 18.83 -4.47
CA GLU A 291 -5.50 19.89 -5.26
C GLU A 291 -7.02 19.69 -5.29
N GLU A 292 -7.48 18.47 -5.59
CA GLU A 292 -8.90 18.10 -5.58
C GLU A 292 -9.53 18.34 -4.20
N GLN A 293 -8.89 17.92 -3.11
CA GLN A 293 -9.37 18.16 -1.75
C GLN A 293 -9.51 19.66 -1.45
N SER A 294 -8.56 20.47 -1.91
CA SER A 294 -8.55 21.91 -1.73
C SER A 294 -9.69 22.59 -2.51
N MET A 295 -9.91 22.16 -3.75
CA MET A 295 -11.03 22.62 -4.58
C MET A 295 -12.37 22.29 -3.94
N LEU A 296 -12.54 21.05 -3.47
CA LEU A 296 -13.77 20.62 -2.78
C LEU A 296 -14.01 21.39 -1.47
N ALA A 297 -12.94 21.71 -0.73
CA ALA A 297 -13.06 22.54 0.46
C ALA A 297 -13.55 23.94 0.11
N TYR A 298 -12.97 24.55 -0.93
CA TYR A 298 -13.38 25.86 -1.43
C TYR A 298 -14.84 25.88 -1.90
N GLU A 299 -15.28 24.90 -2.69
CA GLU A 299 -16.67 24.79 -3.16
C GLU A 299 -17.67 24.69 -2.00
N ARG A 300 -17.34 23.89 -0.97
CA ARG A 300 -18.18 23.79 0.24
C ARG A 300 -18.29 25.11 0.97
N GLU A 301 -17.21 25.89 1.04
CA GLU A 301 -17.26 27.22 1.65
C GLU A 301 -18.10 28.21 0.85
N GLN A 302 -18.01 28.21 -0.48
CA GLN A 302 -18.87 29.05 -1.33
C GLN A 302 -20.34 28.69 -1.14
N LEU A 303 -20.67 27.40 -1.17
CA LEU A 303 -22.05 26.93 -0.94
C LEU A 303 -22.59 27.32 0.44
N LYS A 304 -21.76 27.34 1.49
CA LYS A 304 -22.17 27.82 2.81
C LYS A 304 -22.48 29.32 2.77
N ARG A 305 -21.63 30.13 2.13
CA ARG A 305 -21.84 31.57 1.97
C ARG A 305 -23.13 31.87 1.20
N GLU A 306 -23.39 31.17 0.10
CA GLU A 306 -24.60 31.32 -0.71
C GLU A 306 -25.88 30.96 0.07
N LYS A 307 -25.79 29.97 0.96
CA LYS A 307 -26.93 29.52 1.79
C LYS A 307 -27.11 30.32 3.09
N GLY A 308 -26.23 31.28 3.37
CA GLY A 308 -26.26 32.04 4.63
C GLY A 308 -26.04 31.18 5.88
N LEU A 309 -25.26 30.11 5.75
CA LEU A 309 -24.89 29.16 6.82
C LEU A 309 -23.55 29.52 7.48
#